data_AF-A0A350SZZ3-F1
#
_entry.id   AF-A0A350SZZ3-F1
#
_cell.length_a   1.000
_cell.length_b   1.000
_cell.length_c   1.000
_cell.angle_alpha   90.00
_cell.angle_beta   90.00
_cell.angle_gamma   90.00
#
_symmetry.space_group_name_H-M   'P 1'
#
loop_
_entity.id
_entity.type
_entity.pdbx_description
1 polymer ?
#
loop_
_entity_poly.entity_id
_entity_poly.type
_entity_poly.pdbx_seq_one_letter_code
_entity_poly.pdbx_strand_id
1 'polypeptide(L)'
;PQTAQLTGTVRTYNPEIRDLIQQRMNEMVPAIAAAHRAEAELIYLRGYPAMVNDPAMTQLATDTCVELLGADHVHHGAPIMAGEDFAYVLERAPGCMVSLGVRNDEKGMIYPPHHPRFDADEDALAVGVRVLSAIALRYLGADI
;
A
#
# COMPACT_ATOMS: atom_id res chain seq x y z
N PRO A 1 -13.25 22.83 30.76
CA PRO A 1 -13.82 22.87 29.39
C PRO A 1 -15.05 21.97 29.36
N GLN A 2 -16.09 22.31 28.57
CA GLN A 2 -17.35 21.54 28.53
C GLN A 2 -17.36 20.42 27.48
N THR A 3 -16.54 20.53 26.43
CA THR A 3 -16.44 19.54 25.35
C THR A 3 -14.99 19.41 24.86
N ALA A 4 -14.68 18.30 24.18
CA ALA A 4 -13.43 18.05 23.48
C ALA A 4 -13.73 17.22 22.21
N GLN A 5 -12.94 17.42 21.15
CA GLN A 5 -13.05 16.69 19.90
C GLN A 5 -11.68 16.12 19.50
N LEU A 6 -11.67 14.84 19.10
CA LEU A 6 -10.49 14.15 18.59
C LEU A 6 -10.80 13.59 17.21
N THR A 7 -9.83 13.73 16.30
CA THR A 7 -9.88 13.16 14.95
C THR A 7 -8.57 12.46 14.66
N GLY A 8 -8.62 11.37 13.90
CA GLY A 8 -7.41 10.63 13.54
C GLY A 8 -7.69 9.55 12.50
N THR A 9 -6.63 8.80 12.17
CA THR A 9 -6.69 7.69 11.22
C THR A 9 -6.15 6.42 11.85
N VAL A 10 -6.80 5.29 11.59
CA VAL A 10 -6.28 3.95 11.90
C VAL A 10 -5.71 3.34 10.63
N ARG A 11 -4.49 2.81 10.71
CA ARG A 11 -3.82 2.09 9.62
C ARG A 11 -3.33 0.74 10.14
N THR A 12 -3.57 -0.32 9.38
CA THR A 12 -3.15 -1.69 9.72
C THR A 12 -2.71 -2.42 8.45
N TYR A 13 -1.79 -3.37 8.60
CA TYR A 13 -1.40 -4.29 7.52
C TYR A 13 -2.28 -5.54 7.46
N ASN A 14 -2.93 -5.88 8.57
CA ASN A 14 -3.74 -7.09 8.70
C ASN A 14 -5.23 -6.71 8.84
N PRO A 15 -6.12 -7.32 8.03
CA PRO A 15 -7.58 -7.13 8.13
C PRO A 15 -8.17 -7.50 9.50
N GLU A 16 -7.71 -8.57 10.14
CA GLU A 16 -8.20 -9.00 11.46
C GLU A 16 -7.82 -7.98 12.54
N ILE A 17 -6.62 -7.42 12.46
CA ILE A 17 -6.19 -6.33 13.35
C ILE A 17 -7.02 -5.06 13.10
N ARG A 18 -7.42 -4.81 11.84
CA ARG A 18 -8.30 -3.69 11.49
C ARG A 18 -9.65 -3.83 12.17
N ASP A 19 -10.23 -5.03 12.12
CA ASP A 19 -11.50 -5.36 12.74
C ASP A 19 -11.41 -5.25 14.26
N LEU A 20 -10.35 -5.80 14.85
CA LEU A 20 -10.08 -5.73 16.27
C LEU A 20 -9.99 -4.27 16.74
N ILE A 21 -9.23 -3.41 16.06
CA ILE A 21 -9.10 -2.00 16.48
C ILE A 21 -10.45 -1.29 16.43
N GLN A 22 -11.25 -1.49 15.38
CA GLN A 22 -12.58 -0.90 15.31
C GLN A 22 -13.46 -1.39 16.47
N GLN A 23 -13.47 -2.69 16.75
CA GLN A 23 -14.22 -3.25 17.87
C GLN A 23 -13.76 -2.62 19.20
N ARG A 24 -12.45 -2.63 19.47
CA ARG A 24 -11.89 -2.09 20.71
C ARG A 24 -12.15 -0.60 20.88
N MET A 25 -12.12 0.19 19.81
CA MET A 25 -12.46 1.60 19.89
C MET A 25 -13.95 1.81 20.22
N ASN A 26 -14.86 1.03 19.62
CA ASN A 26 -16.28 1.09 19.95
C ASN A 26 -16.56 0.69 21.41
N GLU A 27 -15.80 -0.26 21.97
CA GLU A 27 -15.92 -0.66 23.38
C GLU A 27 -15.32 0.39 24.33
N MET A 28 -14.10 0.87 24.03
CA MET A 28 -13.30 1.64 24.98
C MET A 28 -13.68 3.12 25.05
N VAL A 29 -14.01 3.76 23.93
CA VAL A 29 -14.33 5.20 23.90
C VAL A 29 -15.48 5.56 24.85
N PRO A 30 -16.67 4.93 24.77
CA PRO A 30 -17.76 5.23 25.68
C PRO A 30 -17.45 4.81 27.13
N ALA A 31 -16.76 3.68 27.33
CA ALA A 31 -16.41 3.19 28.67
C ALA A 31 -15.47 4.16 29.41
N ILE A 32 -14.46 4.69 28.73
CA ILE A 32 -13.53 5.67 29.29
C ILE A 32 -14.26 6.97 29.61
N ALA A 33 -15.12 7.47 28.72
CA ALA A 33 -15.91 8.68 28.98
C ALA A 33 -16.80 8.51 30.22
N ALA A 34 -17.52 7.39 30.31
CA ALA A 34 -18.40 7.08 31.43
C ALA A 34 -17.64 7.01 32.77
N ALA A 35 -16.43 6.43 32.80
CA ALA A 35 -15.57 6.39 33.98
C ALA A 35 -15.21 7.79 34.52
N HIS A 36 -15.23 8.80 33.64
CA HIS A 36 -14.98 10.19 33.99
C HIS A 36 -16.27 11.03 34.14
N ARG A 37 -17.45 10.40 34.20
CA ARG A 37 -18.77 11.05 34.25
C ARG A 37 -19.03 11.98 33.05
N ALA A 38 -18.57 11.53 31.87
CA ALA A 38 -18.79 12.17 30.59
C ALA A 38 -19.45 11.20 29.60
N GLU A 39 -19.87 11.73 28.45
CA GLU A 39 -20.39 10.96 27.32
C GLU A 39 -19.45 11.13 26.12
N ALA A 40 -19.37 10.13 25.25
CA ALA A 40 -18.59 10.18 24.03
C ALA A 40 -19.30 9.45 22.88
N GLU A 41 -19.23 10.07 21.70
CA GLU A 41 -19.66 9.48 20.43
C GLU A 41 -18.42 9.16 19.59
N LEU A 42 -18.38 7.95 19.03
CA LEU A 42 -17.35 7.54 18.08
C LEU A 42 -17.94 7.42 16.68
N ILE A 43 -17.47 8.27 15.77
CA ILE A 43 -17.73 8.13 14.34
C ILE A 43 -16.54 7.42 13.72
N TYR A 44 -16.69 6.14 13.37
CA TYR A 44 -15.63 5.33 12.77
C TYR A 44 -15.93 5.04 11.29
N LEU A 45 -15.12 5.61 10.40
CA LEU A 45 -15.24 5.42 8.95
C LEU A 45 -14.14 4.49 8.43
N ARG A 46 -14.52 3.42 7.73
CA ARG A 46 -13.54 2.55 7.06
C ARG A 46 -13.06 3.18 5.76
N GLY A 47 -11.77 3.52 5.72
CA GLY A 47 -11.07 3.85 4.47
C GLY A 47 -10.63 2.62 3.66
N TYR A 48 -9.53 2.73 2.94
CA TYR A 48 -9.00 1.65 2.11
C TYR A 48 -8.60 0.42 2.96
N PRO A 49 -8.80 -0.81 2.45
CA PRO A 49 -8.24 -2.02 3.06
C PRO A 49 -6.72 -2.04 2.92
N ALA A 50 -6.08 -2.98 3.62
CA ALA A 50 -4.66 -3.23 3.43
C ALA A 50 -4.46 -3.78 2.00
N MET A 51 -3.55 -3.19 1.24
CA MET A 51 -3.15 -3.73 -0.06
C MET A 51 -2.25 -4.94 0.16
N VAL A 52 -2.77 -6.13 -0.11
CA VAL A 52 -2.04 -7.39 0.05
C VAL A 52 -1.86 -8.03 -1.31
N ASN A 53 -0.61 -8.14 -1.76
CA ASN A 53 -0.31 -8.84 -3.00
C ASN A 53 -0.54 -10.35 -2.83
N ASP A 54 -1.12 -10.98 -3.85
CA ASP A 54 -1.26 -12.44 -3.90
C ASP A 54 0.13 -13.10 -4.03
N PRO A 55 0.44 -14.16 -3.25
CA PRO A 55 1.76 -14.80 -3.28
C PRO A 55 2.14 -15.37 -4.66
N ALA A 56 1.21 -15.98 -5.38
CA ALA A 56 1.49 -16.59 -6.68
C ALA A 56 1.72 -15.51 -7.75
N MET A 57 0.91 -14.45 -7.74
CA MET A 57 1.10 -13.30 -8.63
C MET A 57 2.39 -12.54 -8.33
N THR A 58 2.76 -12.44 -7.04
CA THR A 58 4.03 -11.84 -6.61
C THR A 58 5.22 -12.65 -7.10
N GLN A 59 5.17 -13.98 -7.00
CA GLN A 59 6.22 -14.84 -7.52
C GLN A 59 6.37 -14.70 -9.03
N LEU A 60 5.25 -14.74 -9.78
CA LEU A 60 5.25 -14.56 -11.23
C LEU A 60 5.88 -13.22 -11.63
N ALA A 61 5.50 -12.13 -10.95
CA ALA A 61 6.07 -10.81 -11.19
C ALA A 61 7.56 -10.76 -10.84
N THR A 62 7.96 -11.34 -9.72
CA THR A 62 9.36 -11.39 -9.26
C THR A 62 10.23 -12.14 -10.27
N ASP A 63 9.84 -13.34 -10.68
CA ASP A 63 10.58 -14.15 -11.65
C ASP A 63 10.72 -13.42 -13.00
N THR A 64 9.67 -12.72 -13.42
CA THR A 64 9.70 -11.90 -14.64
C THR A 64 10.68 -10.75 -14.53
N CYS A 65 10.65 -10.02 -13.41
CA CYS A 65 11.56 -8.90 -13.20
C CYS A 65 13.01 -9.38 -13.10
N VAL A 66 13.28 -10.48 -12.41
CA VAL A 66 14.63 -11.04 -12.24
C VAL A 66 15.21 -11.48 -13.58
N GLU A 67 14.41 -12.10 -14.45
CA GLU A 67 14.87 -12.51 -15.77
C GLU A 67 15.18 -11.32 -16.69
N LEU A 68 14.37 -10.27 -16.64
CA LEU A 68 14.51 -9.11 -17.53
C LEU A 68 15.57 -8.11 -17.09
N LEU A 69 15.71 -7.93 -15.77
CA LEU A 69 16.51 -6.87 -15.15
C LEU A 69 17.72 -7.42 -14.39
N GLY A 70 17.75 -8.71 -14.08
CA GLY A 70 18.74 -9.33 -13.18
C GLY A 70 18.34 -9.20 -11.71
N ALA A 71 18.78 -10.17 -10.90
CA ALA A 71 18.41 -10.25 -9.49
C ALA A 71 18.82 -9.02 -8.66
N ASP A 72 19.92 -8.36 -9.04
CA ASP A 72 20.44 -7.18 -8.33
C ASP A 72 19.54 -5.95 -8.46
N HIS A 73 18.61 -5.93 -9.43
CA HIS A 73 17.67 -4.84 -9.68
C HIS A 73 16.25 -5.11 -9.16
N VAL A 74 16.04 -6.23 -8.45
CA VAL A 74 14.74 -6.61 -7.88
C VAL A 74 14.86 -6.68 -6.36
N HIS A 75 14.02 -5.92 -5.67
CA HIS A 75 14.08 -5.80 -4.22
C HIS A 75 12.72 -6.07 -3.58
N HIS A 76 12.73 -6.88 -2.52
CA HIS A 76 11.58 -7.03 -1.62
C HIS A 76 11.67 -5.98 -0.52
N GLY A 77 10.86 -4.94 -0.64
CA GLY A 77 10.75 -3.88 0.36
C GLY A 77 9.94 -4.30 1.59
N ALA A 78 10.12 -3.57 2.69
CA ALA A 78 9.19 -3.65 3.82
C ALA A 78 7.83 -3.05 3.42
N PRO A 79 6.71 -3.55 3.99
CA PRO A 79 5.42 -2.90 3.84
C PRO A 79 5.49 -1.42 4.24
N ILE A 80 4.78 -0.57 3.50
CA ILE A 80 4.65 0.85 3.80
C ILE A 80 3.23 1.18 4.25
N MET A 81 3.09 2.18 5.12
CA MET A 81 1.79 2.57 5.65
C MET A 81 0.98 3.44 4.68
N ALA A 82 1.36 3.58 3.40
CA ALA A 82 0.57 4.33 2.42
C ALA A 82 -0.80 3.66 2.23
N GLY A 83 -1.84 4.47 2.00
CA GLY A 83 -3.14 3.96 1.60
C GLY A 83 -3.20 3.90 0.07
N GLU A 84 -3.58 2.76 -0.47
CA GLU A 84 -3.65 2.50 -1.92
C GLU A 84 -5.02 1.87 -2.25
N ASP A 85 -5.74 2.44 -3.21
CA ASP A 85 -7.10 2.02 -3.54
C ASP A 85 -7.14 0.80 -4.46
N PHE A 86 -6.01 0.46 -5.10
CA PHE A 86 -5.81 -0.82 -5.78
C PHE A 86 -6.06 -2.02 -4.86
N ALA A 87 -5.99 -1.83 -3.53
CA ALA A 87 -6.39 -2.83 -2.55
C ALA A 87 -7.83 -3.36 -2.78
N TYR A 88 -8.76 -2.54 -3.27
CA TYR A 88 -10.12 -3.00 -3.59
C TYR A 88 -10.16 -3.93 -4.81
N VAL A 89 -9.24 -3.78 -5.76
CA VAL A 89 -9.09 -4.71 -6.88
C VAL A 89 -8.59 -6.05 -6.36
N LEU A 90 -7.60 -6.02 -5.46
CA LEU A 90 -7.00 -7.22 -4.88
C LEU A 90 -7.95 -8.00 -3.95
N GLU A 91 -8.95 -7.35 -3.36
CA GLU A 91 -10.04 -8.05 -2.65
C GLU A 91 -10.93 -8.91 -3.58
N ARG A 92 -10.89 -8.64 -4.90
CA ARG A 92 -11.76 -9.31 -5.89
C ARG A 92 -11.02 -10.25 -6.82
N ALA A 93 -9.72 -10.04 -7.04
CA ALA A 93 -8.92 -10.86 -7.92
C ALA A 93 -7.49 -11.00 -7.40
N PRO A 94 -6.86 -12.18 -7.56
CA PRO A 94 -5.42 -12.31 -7.34
C PRO A 94 -4.66 -11.32 -8.19
N GLY A 95 -3.75 -10.56 -7.57
CA GLY A 95 -2.96 -9.55 -8.26
C GLY A 95 -1.73 -9.16 -7.47
N CYS A 96 -0.85 -8.40 -8.12
CA CYS A 96 0.39 -7.91 -7.53
C CYS A 96 0.63 -6.47 -8.00
N MET A 97 0.81 -5.56 -7.04
CA MET A 97 1.35 -4.23 -7.31
C MET A 97 2.86 -4.24 -7.11
N VAL A 98 3.57 -3.76 -8.12
CA VAL A 98 5.04 -3.62 -8.13
C VAL A 98 5.38 -2.14 -8.12
N SER A 99 6.37 -1.73 -7.32
CA SER A 99 6.90 -0.37 -7.35
C SER A 99 8.02 -0.25 -8.38
N LEU A 100 7.93 0.76 -9.25
CA LEU A 100 8.98 1.09 -10.20
C LEU A 100 9.96 2.09 -9.57
N GLY A 101 11.25 1.77 -9.58
CA GLY A 101 12.28 2.69 -9.14
C GLY A 101 12.43 3.86 -10.11
N VAL A 102 12.14 5.08 -9.66
CA VAL A 102 12.25 6.33 -10.45
C VAL A 102 13.24 7.33 -9.87
N ARG A 103 13.96 6.94 -8.81
CA ARG A 103 14.98 7.77 -8.16
C ARG A 103 16.24 7.80 -9.02
N ASN A 104 16.78 9.00 -9.23
CA ASN A 104 18.07 9.19 -9.88
C ASN A 104 18.84 10.33 -9.19
N ASP A 105 19.91 9.97 -8.47
CA ASP A 105 20.75 10.92 -7.74
C ASP A 105 21.55 11.85 -8.67
N GLU A 106 21.99 11.36 -9.83
CA GLU A 106 22.77 12.13 -10.81
C GLU A 106 21.91 13.22 -11.49
N LYS A 107 20.64 12.91 -11.76
CA LYS A 107 19.65 13.86 -12.30
C LYS A 107 18.95 14.69 -11.22
N GLY A 108 19.23 14.46 -9.94
CA GLY A 108 18.62 15.17 -8.81
C GLY A 108 17.18 14.77 -8.48
N MET A 109 16.68 13.67 -9.05
CA MET A 109 15.35 13.08 -8.82
C MET A 109 15.38 12.23 -7.54
N ILE A 110 15.53 12.90 -6.40
CA ILE A 110 15.75 12.26 -5.09
C ILE A 110 14.60 12.46 -4.09
N TYR A 111 13.63 13.30 -4.45
CA TYR A 111 12.51 13.64 -3.58
C TYR A 111 11.41 12.58 -3.69
N PRO A 112 10.75 12.22 -2.58
CA PRO A 112 9.68 11.22 -2.60
C PRO A 112 8.39 11.80 -3.21
N PRO A 113 7.43 10.93 -3.60
CA PRO A 113 6.08 11.36 -3.95
C PRO A 113 5.47 12.26 -2.87
N HIS A 114 4.61 13.19 -3.29
CA HIS A 114 4.01 14.26 -2.45
C HIS A 114 4.96 15.37 -1.97
N HIS A 115 6.26 15.32 -2.28
CA HIS A 115 7.15 16.45 -2.03
C HIS A 115 7.01 17.52 -3.14
N PRO A 116 7.06 18.85 -2.86
CA PRO A 116 6.91 19.90 -3.88
C PRO A 116 7.97 19.90 -4.99
N ARG A 117 9.10 19.23 -4.75
CA ARG A 117 10.21 19.04 -5.70
C ARG A 117 10.26 17.62 -6.27
N PHE A 118 9.21 16.82 -6.06
CA PHE A 118 9.12 15.50 -6.66
C PHE A 118 9.25 15.62 -8.17
N ASP A 119 10.13 14.80 -8.72
CA ASP A 119 10.30 14.57 -10.14
C ASP A 119 10.74 13.10 -10.31
N ALA A 120 10.52 12.53 -11.48
CA ALA A 120 10.75 11.11 -11.76
C ALA A 120 11.70 10.94 -12.94
N ASP A 121 12.59 9.94 -12.87
CA ASP A 121 13.42 9.60 -14.02
C ASP A 121 12.60 8.93 -15.11
N GLU A 122 12.36 9.65 -16.20
CA GLU A 122 11.58 9.16 -17.34
C GLU A 122 12.24 7.98 -18.05
N ASP A 123 13.55 7.76 -17.88
CA ASP A 123 14.22 6.55 -18.40
C ASP A 123 13.62 5.27 -17.79
N ALA A 124 13.04 5.37 -16.57
CA ALA A 124 12.34 4.26 -15.93
C ALA A 124 11.05 3.86 -16.65
N LEU A 125 10.45 4.74 -17.48
CA LEU A 125 9.21 4.43 -18.20
C LEU A 125 9.39 3.25 -19.15
N ALA A 126 10.53 3.19 -19.86
CA ALA A 126 10.85 2.06 -20.74
C ALA A 126 10.95 0.73 -19.96
N VAL A 127 11.52 0.78 -18.75
CA VAL A 127 11.59 -0.37 -17.83
C VAL A 127 10.19 -0.79 -17.39
N GLY A 128 9.36 0.16 -16.96
CA GLY A 128 7.99 -0.09 -16.52
C GLY A 128 7.12 -0.74 -17.60
N VAL A 129 7.18 -0.22 -18.83
CA VAL A 129 6.47 -0.81 -19.99
C VAL A 129 6.95 -2.23 -20.25
N ARG A 130 8.27 -2.44 -20.32
CA ARG A 130 8.85 -3.76 -20.56
C ARG A 130 8.42 -4.78 -19.51
N VAL A 131 8.49 -4.42 -18.22
CA VAL A 131 8.10 -5.29 -17.10
C VAL A 131 6.61 -5.62 -17.14
N LEU A 132 5.74 -4.62 -17.27
CA LEU A 132 4.28 -4.86 -17.26
C LEU A 132 3.83 -5.69 -18.47
N SER A 133 4.36 -5.41 -19.67
CA SER A 133 4.07 -6.21 -20.86
C SER A 133 4.53 -7.66 -20.70
N ALA A 134 5.74 -7.87 -20.18
CA ALA A 134 6.28 -9.20 -19.99
C ALA A 134 5.52 -9.99 -18.90
N ILE A 135 5.12 -9.36 -17.80
CA ILE A 135 4.27 -9.99 -16.77
C ILE A 135 2.96 -10.46 -17.39
N ALA A 136 2.32 -9.62 -18.20
CA ALA A 136 1.07 -9.97 -18.87
C ALA A 136 1.26 -11.14 -19.85
N LEU A 137 2.31 -11.12 -20.66
CA LEU A 137 2.63 -12.20 -21.60
C LEU A 137 2.91 -13.52 -20.88
N ARG A 138 3.76 -13.51 -19.83
CA ARG A 138 4.05 -14.70 -19.02
C ARG A 138 2.79 -15.25 -18.36
N TYR A 139 1.94 -14.39 -17.80
CA TYR A 139 0.68 -14.81 -17.20
C TYR A 139 -0.25 -15.50 -18.23
N LEU A 140 -0.23 -15.06 -19.48
CA LEU A 140 -0.98 -15.66 -20.58
C LEU A 140 -0.29 -16.87 -21.23
N GLY A 141 0.90 -17.27 -20.75
CA GLY A 141 1.65 -18.42 -21.25
C GLY A 141 2.43 -18.15 -22.54
N ALA A 142 2.71 -16.88 -22.86
CA ALA A 142 3.60 -16.51 -23.96
C ALA A 142 5.06 -16.44 -23.50
N ASP A 143 5.98 -16.73 -24.42
CA ASP A 143 7.41 -16.54 -24.22
C ASP A 143 7.74 -15.04 -24.10
N ILE A 144 8.68 -14.70 -23.23
CA ILE A 144 9.13 -13.33 -22.94
C ILE A 144 10.63 -13.17 -22.97
#